data_AF-A0A8S3CXT6-F1
#
_entry.id   AF-A0A8S3CXT6-F1
#
_cell.length_a   1.000
_cell.length_b   1.000
_cell.length_c   1.000
_cell.angle_alpha   90.00
_cell.angle_beta   90.00
_cell.angle_gamma   90.00
#
_symmetry.space_group_name_H-M   'P 1'
#
loop_
_entity.id
_entity.type
_entity.pdbx_description
1 polymer ?
#
loop_
_entity_poly.entity_id
_entity_poly.type
_entity_poly.pdbx_seq_one_letter_code
_entity_poly.pdbx_strand_id
1 'polypeptide(L)' 'MILTSDQLKRLNLKPGMNHVEFSVTTSLQGTTYAESNIFLFDHKTKFVISDIDG' A
#
# COMPACT_ATOMS: atom_id res chain seq x y z
N MET A 1 -8.23 6.45 9.40
CA MET A 1 -9.10 6.63 8.22
C MET A 1 -8.82 5.50 7.24
N ILE A 2 -9.86 4.92 6.65
CA ILE A 2 -9.76 3.87 5.62
C ILE A 2 -10.25 4.48 4.29
N LEU A 3 -9.59 4.16 3.17
CA LEU A 3 -10.00 4.61 1.85
C LEU A 3 -11.33 3.97 1.43
N THR A 4 -12.19 4.72 0.75
CA THR A 4 -13.42 4.16 0.18
C THR A 4 -13.11 3.24 -1.00
N SER A 5 -14.06 2.38 -1.38
CA SER A 5 -13.92 1.50 -2.55
C SER A 5 -13.58 2.29 -3.83
N ASP A 6 -14.21 3.44 -4.04
CA ASP A 6 -13.97 4.26 -5.23
C ASP A 6 -12.59 4.94 -5.20
N GLN A 7 -12.09 5.29 -4.01
CA GLN A 7 -10.72 5.79 -3.87
C GLN A 7 -9.70 4.67 -4.14
N LEU A 8 -9.93 3.46 -3.65
CA LEU A 8 -9.06 2.31 -3.90
C LEU A 8 -9.00 1.93 -5.39
N LYS A 9 -10.14 1.96 -6.10
CA LYS A 9 -10.18 1.68 -7.56
C LYS A 9 -9.32 2.66 -8.37
N ARG A 10 -9.22 3.92 -7.93
CA ARG A 10 -8.39 4.94 -8.61
C ARG A 10 -6.89 4.65 -8.54
N LEU A 11 -6.45 3.82 -7.59
CA LEU A 11 -5.06 3.40 -7.46
C LEU A 11 -4.64 2.41 -8.57
N ASN A 12 -5.59 1.82 -9.30
CA ASN A 12 -5.34 0.89 -10.41
C ASN A 12 -4.37 -0.27 -10.05
N LEU A 13 -4.48 -0.76 -8.81
CA LEU A 13 -3.65 -1.85 -8.29
C LEU A 13 -3.78 -3.12 -9.15
N LYS A 14 -2.67 -3.84 -9.31
CA LYS A 14 -2.63 -5.15 -9.96
C LYS A 14 -2.70 -6.27 -8.92
N PRO A 15 -3.26 -7.45 -9.26
CA PRO A 15 -3.23 -8.61 -8.37
C PRO A 15 -1.79 -8.91 -7.92
N GLY A 16 -1.60 -9.12 -6.62
CA GLY A 16 -0.27 -9.30 -6.02
C GLY A 16 0.34 -7.99 -5.50
N MET A 17 1.67 -7.93 -5.49
CA MET A 17 2.45 -6.81 -4.92
C MET A 17 2.48 -5.60 -5.86
N ASN A 18 2.21 -4.42 -5.31
CA ASN A 18 2.32 -3.13 -5.96
C ASN A 18 3.27 -2.27 -5.14
N HIS A 19 4.39 -1.87 -5.74
CA HIS A 19 5.30 -0.91 -5.12
C HIS A 19 4.70 0.49 -5.20
N VAL A 20 4.73 1.25 -4.11
CA VAL A 20 4.21 2.62 -4.05
C VAL A 20 5.19 3.52 -3.33
N GLU A 21 5.22 4.77 -3.76
CA GLU A 21 6.00 5.85 -3.15
C GLU A 21 5.06 6.94 -2.65
N PHE A 22 5.22 7.33 -1.40
CA PHE A 22 4.58 8.50 -0.81
C PHE A 22 5.58 9.63 -0.77
N SER A 23 5.19 10.82 -1.21
CA SER A 23 6.02 12.01 -1.07
C SER A 23 5.30 13.09 -0.29
N VAL A 24 6.05 13.77 0.58
CA VAL A 24 5.56 14.90 1.37
C VAL A 24 6.51 16.06 1.12
N THR A 25 5.97 17.16 0.59
CA THR A 25 6.71 18.40 0.38
C THR A 25 6.34 19.42 1.46
N THR A 26 7.33 19.91 2.19
CA THR A 26 7.18 20.97 3.19
C THR A 26 8.06 22.16 2.85
N SER A 27 7.67 23.36 3.27
CA SER A 27 8.44 24.58 3.03
C SER A 27 9.78 24.63 3.77
N LEU A 28 9.92 23.89 4.88
CA LEU A 28 11.12 23.90 5.72
C LEU A 28 12.12 22.79 5.36
N GLN A 29 11.64 21.62 4.93
CA GLN A 29 12.49 20.44 4.69
C GLN A 29 12.44 19.94 3.24
N GLY A 30 11.76 20.65 2.33
CA GLY A 30 11.61 20.21 0.94
C GLY A 30 10.77 18.94 0.83
N THR A 31 11.08 18.10 -0.15
CA THR A 31 10.34 16.84 -0.42
C THR A 31 11.03 15.64 0.22
N THR A 32 10.29 14.88 1.00
CA THR A 32 10.70 13.56 1.53
C THR A 32 9.88 12.45 0.88
N TYR A 33 10.51 11.30 0.68
CA TYR A 33 9.92 10.12 0.04
C TYR A 33 9.88 8.94 1.03
N ALA A 34 8.83 8.14 0.96
CA ALA A 34 8.67 6.90 1.72
C ALA A 34 8.12 5.82 0.80
N GLU A 35 8.85 4.72 0.67
CA GLU A 35 8.46 3.58 -0.14
C GLU A 35 7.69 2.55 0.68
N SER A 36 6.72 1.87 0.06
CA SER A 36 6.03 0.74 0.66
C SER A 36 5.47 -0.22 -0.39
N ASN A 37 4.93 -1.35 0.06
CA ASN A 37 4.28 -2.33 -0.80
C ASN A 37 2.80 -2.48 -0.42
N ILE A 38 1.92 -2.39 -1.40
CA ILE A 38 0.48 -2.66 -1.28
C ILE A 38 0.16 -3.97 -1.98
N PHE A 39 -0.57 -4.86 -1.31
CA PHE A 39 -0.97 -6.14 -1.88
C PHE A 39 -2.47 -6.17 -2.18
N LEU A 40 -2.82 -6.54 -3.42
CA LEU A 40 -4.22 -6.78 -3.83
C LEU A 40 -4.46 -8.28 -3.97
N PHE A 41 -5.38 -8.81 -3.19
CA PHE A 41 -5.79 -10.21 -3.20
C PHE A 41 -7.25 -10.36 -3.62
N ASP A 42 -7.57 -11.52 -4.22
CA ASP A 42 -8.96 -11.90 -4.43
C ASP A 42 -9.58 -12.36 -3.11
N HIS A 43 -10.89 -12.20 -2.97
CA HIS A 43 -11.63 -12.65 -1.79
C HIS A 43 -11.51 -14.15 -1.48
N LYS A 44 -11.13 -14.99 -2.46
CA LYS A 44 -10.91 -16.43 -2.27
C LYS A 44 -9.47 -16.78 -1.90
N THR A 45 -8.55 -15.83 -1.92
CA THR A 45 -7.15 -16.06 -1.58
C THR A 45 -7.03 -16.64 -0.16
N LYS A 46 -6.28 -17.74 -0.03
CA LYS A 46 -5.96 -18.35 1.25
C LYS A 46 -4.65 -17.77 1.77
N PHE A 47 -4.61 -17.44 3.05
CA PHE A 47 -3.43 -16.92 3.72
C PHE A 47 -2.87 -17.96 4.67
N VAL A 48 -1.54 -18.10 4.67
CA VAL A 48 -0.80 -18.78 5.73
C VAL A 48 -0.14 -17.69 6.57
N ILE A 49 -0.48 -17.65 7.85
CA ILE A 49 0.07 -16.67 8.78
C ILE A 49 1.20 -17.37 9.52
N SER A 50 2.39 -16.79 9.44
CA SER A 50 3.55 -17.21 10.21
C SER A 50 3.96 -16.05 11.11
N ASP A 51 4.32 -16.36 12.33
CA ASP A 51 5.08 -15.42 13.13
C ASP A 51 6.50 -15.29 12.56
N ILE A 52 7.11 -14.13 12.81
CA ILE A 52 8.52 -13.85 12.51
C ILE A 52 9.34 -14.04 13.77
N ASP A 53 8.81 -13.59 14.91
CA ASP A 53 9.54 -13.45 16.16
C ASP A 53 8.90 -14.27 17.30
N GLY A 54 8.96 -15.61 17.18
CA GLY A 54 8.89 -16.59 18.29
C GLY A 54 7.64 -16.63 19.17
#